data_AF-A0A7S2GZD1-F1
#
_entry.id   AF-A0A7S2GZD1-F1
#
_cell.length_a   1.000
_cell.length_b   1.000
_cell.length_c   1.000
_cell.angle_alpha   90.00
_cell.angle_beta   90.00
_cell.angle_gamma   90.00
#
_symmetry.space_group_name_H-M   'P 1'
#
loop_
_entity.id
_entity.type
_entity.pdbx_description
1 polymer ?
#
loop_
_entity_poly.entity_id
_entity_poly.type
_entity_poly.pdbx_seq_one_letter_code
_entity_poly.pdbx_strand_id
1 'polypeptide(L)'
;LFMDLDTGRSGQISFAEFEDRLQDPGLQRYFEAMDLTTDQAWSLFKLLDIHEHRSVGVDDFVLGCLKLRGPARSMDTHMLMYENKWMMKKLCSIMEDVRAQRGLCTDVLKAL
;
A
#
# COMPACT_ATOMS: atom_id res chain seq x y z
N LEU A 1 13.82 1.96 19.20
CA LEU A 1 12.59 1.22 18.82
C LEU A 1 12.53 0.93 17.32
N PHE A 2 12.32 1.90 16.42
CA PHE A 2 12.39 1.59 14.98
C PHE A 2 13.81 1.30 14.48
N MET A 3 14.82 1.87 15.14
CA MET A 3 16.22 1.45 14.98
C MET A 3 16.46 0.01 15.45
N ASP A 4 15.56 -0.58 16.25
CA ASP A 4 15.67 -1.99 16.67
C ASP A 4 15.05 -2.95 15.63
N LEU A 5 14.32 -2.41 14.64
CA LEU A 5 13.87 -3.14 13.45
C LEU A 5 14.96 -3.21 12.39
N ASP A 6 15.82 -2.20 12.29
CA ASP A 6 17.00 -2.20 11.43
C ASP A 6 18.15 -2.97 12.11
N THR A 7 18.00 -4.29 12.17
CA THR A 7 18.98 -5.17 12.80
C THR A 7 20.34 -5.14 12.10
N GLY A 8 20.33 -4.87 10.78
CA GLY A 8 21.53 -4.68 9.96
C GLY A 8 22.22 -3.32 10.09
N ARG A 9 21.62 -2.33 10.78
CA ARG A 9 22.06 -0.92 10.82
C ARG A 9 22.27 -0.31 9.43
N SER A 10 21.45 -0.72 8.49
CA SER A 10 21.45 -0.28 7.10
C SER A 10 20.79 1.09 6.91
N GLY A 11 20.10 1.61 7.93
CA GLY A 11 19.18 2.74 7.84
C GLY A 11 17.83 2.37 7.23
N GLN A 12 17.62 1.09 6.91
CA GLN A 12 16.41 0.56 6.29
C GLN A 12 15.86 -0.61 7.09
N ILE A 13 14.56 -0.82 6.96
CA ILE A 13 13.87 -1.99 7.48
C ILE A 13 13.58 -2.85 6.26
N SER A 14 14.00 -4.11 6.27
CA SER A 14 13.63 -5.08 5.22
C SER A 14 12.31 -5.79 5.54
N PHE A 15 11.69 -6.41 4.53
CA PHE A 15 10.49 -7.24 4.72
C PHE A 15 10.70 -8.35 5.75
N ALA A 16 11.85 -9.04 5.68
CA ALA A 16 12.16 -10.15 6.58
C ALA A 16 12.33 -9.66 8.03
N GLU A 17 13.06 -8.56 8.23
CA GLU A 17 13.22 -7.97 9.57
C GLU A 17 11.88 -7.48 10.14
N PHE A 18 11.03 -6.90 9.29
CA PHE A 18 9.73 -6.41 9.71
C PHE A 18 8.76 -7.55 10.04
N GLU A 19 8.74 -8.61 9.24
CA GLU A 19 7.91 -9.81 9.44
C GLU A 19 8.31 -10.56 10.71
N ASP A 20 9.61 -10.80 10.92
CA ASP A 20 10.14 -11.45 12.13
C ASP A 20 9.77 -10.68 13.40
N ARG A 21 9.79 -9.35 13.33
CA ARG A 21 9.50 -8.47 14.47
C ARG A 21 8.02 -8.16 14.64
N LEU A 22 7.17 -8.46 13.66
CA LEU A 22 5.72 -8.19 13.75
C LEU A 22 5.05 -8.95 14.90
N GLN A 23 5.63 -10.09 15.30
CA GLN A 23 5.17 -10.93 16.42
C GLN A 23 5.76 -10.49 17.77
N ASP A 24 6.66 -9.51 17.79
CA ASP A 24 7.26 -8.99 19.03
C ASP A 24 6.21 -8.20 19.83
N PRO A 25 5.89 -8.61 21.07
CA PRO A 25 4.93 -7.89 21.92
C PRO A 25 5.34 -6.43 22.17
N GLY A 26 6.65 -6.13 22.16
CA GLY A 26 7.14 -4.76 22.31
C GLY A 26 6.75 -3.86 21.14
N LEU A 27 6.87 -4.38 19.92
CA LEU A 27 6.50 -3.66 18.70
C LEU A 27 4.98 -3.49 18.58
N GLN A 28 4.21 -4.54 18.92
CA GLN A 28 2.74 -4.48 18.90
C GLN A 28 2.19 -3.41 19.83
N ARG A 29 2.67 -3.34 21.08
CA ARG A 29 2.28 -2.31 22.05
C ARG A 29 2.60 -0.90 21.58
N TYR A 30 3.64 -0.74 20.77
CA TYR A 30 4.00 0.54 20.19
C TYR A 30 3.02 0.97 19.09
N PHE A 31 2.61 0.06 18.21
CA PHE A 31 1.55 0.33 17.24
C PHE A 31 0.22 0.66 17.92
N GLU A 32 -0.15 -0.09 18.96
CA GLU A 32 -1.32 0.22 19.78
C GLU A 32 -1.26 1.63 20.39
N ALA A 33 -0.11 2.05 20.91
CA ALA A 33 0.08 3.40 21.45
C ALA A 33 -0.02 4.51 20.38
N MET A 34 0.14 4.16 19.10
CA MET A 34 -0.08 5.05 17.96
C MET A 34 -1.48 4.91 17.34
N ASP A 35 -2.35 4.09 17.93
CA ASP A 35 -3.70 3.78 17.43
C ASP A 35 -3.66 3.08 16.06
N LEU A 36 -2.69 2.19 15.88
CA LEU A 36 -2.48 1.40 14.66
C LEU A 36 -2.51 -0.10 14.96
N THR A 37 -3.07 -0.88 14.04
CA THR A 37 -2.94 -2.34 14.03
C THR A 37 -1.66 -2.75 13.31
N THR A 38 -1.16 -3.96 13.61
CA THR A 38 -0.05 -4.57 12.88
C THR A 38 -0.35 -4.71 11.38
N ASP A 39 -1.59 -5.01 11.01
CA ASP A 39 -2.03 -5.08 9.60
C ASP A 39 -1.96 -3.71 8.91
N GLN A 40 -2.31 -2.62 9.60
CA GLN A 40 -2.18 -1.27 9.08
C GLN A 40 -0.70 -0.89 8.89
N ALA A 41 0.15 -1.24 9.85
CA ALA A 41 1.59 -1.03 9.74
C ALA A 41 2.20 -1.84 8.58
N TRP A 42 1.78 -3.09 8.38
CA TRP A 42 2.17 -3.92 7.24
C TRP A 42 1.71 -3.36 5.90
N SER A 43 0.47 -2.88 5.85
CA SER A 43 -0.09 -2.24 4.64
C SER A 43 0.65 -0.95 4.29
N LEU A 44 0.99 -0.14 5.30
CA LEU A 44 1.83 1.05 5.14
C LEU A 44 3.23 0.69 4.62
N PHE A 45 3.83 -0.36 5.16
CA PHE A 45 5.16 -0.80 4.72
C PHE A 45 5.18 -1.12 3.23
N LYS A 46 4.20 -1.91 2.77
CA LYS A 46 4.02 -2.23 1.34
C LYS A 46 3.75 -1.00 0.49
N LEU A 47 3.05 0.01 1.03
CA LEU A 47 2.77 1.25 0.34
C LEU A 47 4.03 2.11 0.14
N LEU A 48 4.95 2.08 1.11
CA LEU A 48 6.20 2.85 1.07
C LEU A 48 7.30 2.19 0.22
N ASP A 49 7.23 0.88 -0.01
CA ASP A 49 8.12 0.16 -0.94
C ASP A 49 7.73 0.38 -2.41
N ILE A 50 7.75 1.65 -2.86
CA ILE A 50 7.31 2.09 -4.19
C ILE A 50 8.14 1.46 -5.32
N HIS A 51 9.37 1.05 -5.01
CA HIS A 51 10.33 0.55 -5.98
C HIS A 51 10.57 -0.97 -5.87
N GLU A 52 9.76 -1.69 -5.08
CA GLU A 52 9.85 -3.14 -4.87
C GLU A 52 11.24 -3.64 -4.40
N HIS A 53 11.97 -2.80 -3.68
CA HIS A 53 13.28 -3.17 -3.12
C HIS A 53 13.13 -4.08 -1.90
N ARG A 54 11.91 -4.32 -1.43
CA ARG A 54 11.59 -5.08 -0.21
C ARG A 54 12.25 -4.48 1.03
N SER A 55 12.49 -3.17 1.01
CA SER A 55 12.97 -2.40 2.15
C SER A 55 12.42 -0.99 2.14
N VAL A 56 12.29 -0.40 3.32
CA VAL A 56 11.82 0.98 3.52
C VAL A 56 12.76 1.68 4.48
N GLY A 57 13.11 2.94 4.19
CA GLY A 57 13.90 3.76 5.11
C GLY A 57 13.21 3.88 6.47
N VAL A 58 13.97 3.75 7.56
CA VAL A 58 13.43 3.80 8.92
C VAL A 58 12.65 5.10 9.15
N ASP A 59 13.19 6.24 8.72
CA ASP A 59 12.58 7.56 8.90
C ASP A 59 11.28 7.71 8.08
N ASP A 60 11.24 7.16 6.86
CA ASP A 60 10.06 7.17 6.01
C ASP A 60 8.94 6.32 6.61
N PHE A 61 9.29 5.17 7.19
CA PHE A 61 8.34 4.31 7.87
C PHE A 61 7.76 4.97 9.12
N VAL A 62 8.61 5.55 9.96
CA VAL A 62 8.21 6.31 11.16
C VAL A 62 7.27 7.46 10.78
N LEU A 63 7.68 8.25 9.79
CA LEU A 63 6.86 9.36 9.29
C LEU A 63 5.53 8.86 8.73
N GLY A 64 5.53 7.71 8.06
CA GLY A 64 4.33 7.02 7.60
C GLY A 64 3.38 6.63 8.73
N CYS A 65 3.89 6.04 9.82
CA CYS A 65 3.09 5.66 10.99
C CYS A 65 2.50 6.90 11.68
N LEU A 66 3.31 7.93 11.89
CA LEU A 66 2.85 9.21 12.44
C LEU A 66 1.81 9.87 11.54
N LYS A 67 1.93 9.69 10.23
CA LYS A 67 0.94 10.16 9.29
C LYS A 67 -0.35 9.35 9.39
N LEU A 68 -0.31 8.04 9.48
CA LEU A 68 -1.52 7.21 9.57
C LEU A 68 -2.34 7.46 10.84
N ARG A 69 -1.68 7.89 11.92
CA ARG A 69 -2.32 8.24 13.18
C ARG A 69 -3.21 9.49 13.05
N GLY A 70 -4.50 9.36 13.37
CA GLY A 70 -5.40 10.48 13.64
C GLY A 70 -6.79 10.38 12.98
N PRO A 71 -7.84 10.97 13.59
CA PRO A 71 -9.23 10.79 13.18
C PRO A 71 -9.58 11.42 11.82
N ALA A 72 -8.91 12.51 11.44
CA ALA A 72 -9.13 13.17 10.14
C ALA A 72 -8.68 12.31 8.95
N ARG A 73 -7.59 11.54 9.11
CA ARG A 73 -6.97 10.79 8.02
C ARG A 73 -7.64 9.46 7.71
N SER A 74 -8.32 8.84 8.67
CA SER A 74 -9.12 7.64 8.40
C SER A 74 -10.22 7.96 7.38
N MET A 75 -10.89 9.10 7.52
CA MET A 75 -11.95 9.52 6.60
C MET A 75 -11.41 9.87 5.21
N ASP A 76 -10.35 10.68 5.14
CA ASP A 76 -9.74 11.07 3.85
C ASP A 76 -9.14 9.86 3.11
N THR A 77 -8.49 8.93 3.82
CA THR A 77 -7.95 7.71 3.21
C THR A 77 -9.04 6.74 2.78
N HIS A 78 -10.12 6.57 3.55
CA HIS A 78 -11.28 5.80 3.13
C HIS A 78 -11.95 6.42 1.89
N MET A 79 -12.02 7.75 1.81
CA MET A 79 -12.57 8.46 0.66
C MET A 79 -11.69 8.27 -0.57
N LEU A 80 -10.36 8.41 -0.45
CA LEU A 80 -9.42 8.11 -1.53
C LEU A 80 -9.49 6.65 -1.98
N MET A 81 -9.60 5.69 -1.05
CA MET A 81 -9.77 4.28 -1.39
C MET A 81 -11.08 4.01 -2.13
N TYR A 82 -12.16 4.68 -1.73
CA TYR A 82 -13.46 4.59 -2.39
C TYR A 82 -13.40 5.16 -3.82
N GLU A 83 -12.83 6.36 -3.98
CA GLU A 83 -12.62 7.00 -5.28
C GLU A 83 -11.73 6.15 -6.18
N ASN A 84 -10.65 5.56 -5.65
CA ASN A 84 -9.75 4.69 -6.40
C ASN A 84 -10.46 3.41 -6.89
N LYS A 85 -11.24 2.73 -6.01
CA LYS A 85 -12.05 1.57 -6.41
C LYS A 85 -13.07 1.92 -7.49
N TRP A 86 -13.72 3.08 -7.36
CA TRP A 86 -14.66 3.57 -8.36
C TRP A 86 -13.98 3.84 -9.71
N MET A 87 -12.80 4.48 -9.68
CA MET A 87 -12.01 4.80 -10.85
C MET A 87 -11.50 3.53 -11.55
N MET A 88 -11.04 2.53 -10.79
CA MET A 88 -10.66 1.21 -11.34
C MET A 88 -11.83 0.50 -12.01
N LYS A 89 -13.03 0.53 -11.42
CA LYS A 89 -14.24 -0.03 -12.04
C LYS A 89 -14.57 0.67 -13.36
N LYS A 90 -14.40 1.99 -13.44
CA LYS A 90 -14.57 2.75 -14.67
C LYS A 90 -13.53 2.40 -15.72
N LEU A 91 -12.26 2.24 -15.35
CA LEU A 91 -11.21 1.80 -16.26
C LEU A 91 -11.49 0.40 -16.84
N CYS A 92 -11.99 -0.54 -16.04
CA CYS A 92 -12.42 -1.85 -16.54
C CYS A 92 -13.54 -1.73 -17.59
N SER A 93 -14.57 -0.94 -17.31
CA SER A 93 -15.66 -0.69 -18.27
C SER A 93 -15.15 -0.07 -19.58
N ILE A 94 -14.25 0.91 -19.49
CA ILE A 94 -13.64 1.54 -20.67
C ILE A 94 -12.81 0.51 -21.47
N MET A 95 -12.05 -0.35 -20.80
CA MET A 95 -11.27 -1.39 -21.47
C MET A 95 -12.17 -2.41 -22.20
N GLU A 96 -13.32 -2.75 -21.63
CA GLU A 96 -14.32 -3.61 -22.29
C GLU A 96 -14.89 -2.96 -23.55
N ASP A 97 -15.27 -1.68 -23.47
CA ASP A 97 -15.81 -0.93 -24.61
C ASP A 97 -14.78 -0.78 -25.75
N VAL A 98 -13.52 -0.48 -25.42
CA VAL A 98 -12.43 -0.35 -26.40
C VAL A 98 -12.15 -1.70 -27.07
N ARG A 99 -12.23 -2.82 -26.33
CA ARG A 99 -12.10 -4.16 -26.91
C ARG A 99 -13.26 -4.50 -27.84
N ALA A 100 -14.49 -4.17 -27.45
CA ALA A 100 -15.67 -4.39 -28.27
C ALA A 100 -15.60 -3.61 -29.60
N GLN A 101 -15.18 -2.34 -29.57
CA GLN A 101 -15.00 -1.53 -30.77
C GLN A 101 -13.88 -2.04 -31.70
N ARG A 102 -12.77 -2.56 -31.15
CA ARG A 102 -11.70 -3.18 -31.96
C ARG A 102 -12.16 -4.47 -32.63
N GLY A 103 -12.95 -5.31 -31.95
CA GLY A 103 -13.53 -6.53 -32.52
C GLY A 103 -14.46 -6.24 -33.71
N LEU A 104 -15.37 -5.27 -33.54
CA LEU A 104 -16.26 -4.80 -34.60
C LEU A 104 -15.50 -4.29 -35.84
N CYS A 105 -14.42 -3.53 -35.65
CA CYS A 105 -13.63 -3.01 -36.77
C CYS A 105 -12.89 -4.12 -37.54
N THR A 106 -12.38 -5.15 -36.84
CA THR A 106 -11.72 -6.29 -37.48
C THR A 106 -12.68 -7.21 -38.25
N ASP A 107 -13.93 -7.34 -37.79
CA ASP A 107 -14.93 -8.18 -38.47
C ASP A 107 -15.45 -7.51 -39.74
N VAL A 108 -15.65 -6.18 -39.71
CA VAL A 108 -16.04 -5.41 -40.90
C VAL A 108 -14.95 -5.44 -41.98
N LEU A 109 -13.67 -5.36 -41.59
CA LEU A 109 -12.53 -5.42 -42.53
C LEU A 109 -12.31 -6.82 -43.14
N LYS A 110 -12.77 -7.90 -42.50
CA LYS A 110 -12.70 -9.26 -43.05
C LYS A 110 -13.90 -9.62 -43.93
N ALA A 111 -14.99 -8.85 -43.86
CA ALA A 111 -16.21 -9.07 -44.63
C ALA A 111 -16.23 -8.30 -45.97
N LEU A 112 -15.19 -7.50 -46.25
CA LEU A 112 -14.92 -6.82 -47.53
C LEU A 112 -13.82 -7.56 -48.29
#